data_AF-A0A3D0QEI6-F1
#
_entry.id   AF-A0A3D0QEI6-F1
#
_cell.length_a   1.000
_cell.length_b   1.000
_cell.length_c   1.000
_cell.angle_alpha   90.00
_cell.angle_beta   90.00
_cell.angle_gamma   90.00
#
_symmetry.space_group_name_H-M   'P 1'
#
loop_
_entity.id
_entity.type
_entity.pdbx_description
1 polymer ?
#
loop_
_entity_poly.entity_id
_entity_poly.type
_entity_poly.pdbx_seq_one_letter_code
_entity_poly.pdbx_strand_id
1 'polypeptide(L)'
;MKHPSLFLLLFAVLAIPAFAQEKSPNASLPSTAAGKHVEAYLRAFNTDSETSMSSFFESHTAKNALTETPVEARLSRFRQMKQRLGSLQLRKVLGSSNESVSIAAKAGNGSLVQLDFQFEPTPPHGLLGIRVEDLDDEDKAQPAGDRKSSDAELVKAVSRYLDDLSKMDEFSGVVLIAKRGKLLFERAYGYADRDIKVPNTVDTRFNLGSINKRFTKTAIHVLAAEGKLSLSDHIGKFLPDYPNKQAAAKVTIQQLLEMKSGIGDFFGERYERTPKERIRSIADYLPLFADKPLEFEPGTSRRYSNGGYVVLGAIIERVTGKDYYTFAKERIFLPAGMLGTDSFEKDKDVPQRALGYTREDGGTNRGWRSNYSTLPAKGSSAGGGYSTVHDLLKFAQALEKGTFPAPDTEQGLGIAGGAPGMNSALEWDPPTGYVIVVLSNFDPPSAEKVARQIRGWLPR
;
A
#
# COMPACT_ATOMS: atom_id res chain seq x y z
N MET A 1 26.34 61.45 -59.79
CA MET A 1 27.38 60.41 -59.83
C MET A 1 27.53 59.86 -58.42
N LYS A 2 26.86 58.74 -58.12
CA LYS A 2 26.81 58.12 -56.78
C LYS A 2 27.52 56.76 -56.87
N HIS A 3 28.48 56.54 -55.98
CA HIS A 3 29.28 55.32 -55.87
C HIS A 3 28.46 54.10 -55.41
N PRO A 4 28.89 52.87 -55.74
CA PRO A 4 28.06 51.67 -55.62
C PRO A 4 28.12 51.06 -54.21
N SER A 5 26.98 50.48 -53.81
CA SER A 5 26.75 49.74 -52.58
C SER A 5 27.23 48.29 -52.69
N LEU A 6 27.93 47.83 -51.67
CA LEU A 6 28.37 46.44 -51.50
C LEU A 6 27.21 45.60 -50.97
N PHE A 7 26.84 44.56 -51.71
CA PHE A 7 25.85 43.54 -51.33
C PHE A 7 26.53 42.49 -50.43
N LEU A 8 25.99 42.24 -49.24
CA LEU A 8 26.29 41.03 -48.46
C LEU A 8 24.97 40.39 -48.03
N LEU A 9 24.75 39.15 -48.48
CA LEU A 9 23.58 38.33 -48.17
C LEU A 9 23.49 38.04 -46.66
N LEU A 10 22.31 38.31 -46.08
CA LEU A 10 21.92 37.92 -44.74
C LEU A 10 21.20 36.56 -44.82
N PHE A 11 21.74 35.50 -44.22
CA PHE A 11 21.01 34.26 -43.95
C PHE A 11 20.25 34.43 -42.62
N ALA A 12 18.92 34.38 -42.68
CA ALA A 12 18.05 34.34 -41.52
C ALA A 12 18.02 32.91 -40.93
N VAL A 13 18.47 32.76 -39.69
CA VAL A 13 18.24 31.55 -38.88
C VAL A 13 16.97 31.78 -38.07
N LEU A 14 15.92 31.03 -38.38
CA LEU A 14 14.70 30.94 -37.57
C LEU A 14 15.03 30.24 -36.24
N ALA A 15 15.03 31.01 -35.15
CA ALA A 15 15.14 30.49 -33.80
C ALA A 15 13.80 29.84 -33.38
N ILE A 16 13.87 28.56 -33.03
CA ILE A 16 12.78 27.80 -32.40
C ILE A 16 12.58 28.38 -30.99
N PRO A 17 11.34 28.73 -30.58
CA PRO A 17 11.11 29.27 -29.24
C PRO A 17 11.37 28.17 -28.19
N ALA A 18 12.22 28.49 -27.22
CA ALA A 18 12.44 27.67 -26.04
C ALA A 18 11.12 27.54 -25.27
N PHE A 19 10.64 26.31 -25.08
CA PHE A 19 9.55 26.02 -24.15
C PHE A 19 9.98 26.45 -22.75
N ALA A 20 9.35 27.51 -22.24
CA ALA A 20 9.45 27.89 -20.85
C ALA A 20 8.87 26.76 -19.99
N GLN A 21 9.70 26.22 -19.11
CA GLN A 21 9.29 25.29 -18.07
C GLN A 21 8.36 26.05 -17.10
N GLU A 22 7.07 25.73 -17.10
CA GLU A 22 6.12 26.27 -16.12
C GLU A 22 6.59 25.92 -14.71
N LYS A 23 7.12 26.91 -13.98
CA LYS A 23 7.36 26.81 -12.54
C LYS A 23 6.01 26.74 -11.85
N SER A 24 5.60 25.55 -11.40
CA SER A 24 4.51 25.43 -10.43
C SER A 24 4.84 26.24 -9.17
N PRO A 25 3.87 26.94 -8.55
CA PRO A 25 4.13 27.69 -7.32
C PRO A 25 4.58 26.73 -6.21
N ASN A 26 5.67 27.06 -5.52
CA ASN A 26 6.14 26.30 -4.35
C ASN A 26 5.01 26.26 -3.30
N ALA A 27 4.48 25.08 -3.01
CA ALA A 27 3.60 24.90 -1.86
C ALA A 27 4.36 25.30 -0.58
N SER A 28 3.74 26.13 0.26
CA SER A 28 4.31 26.56 1.54
C SER A 28 3.73 25.74 2.70
N LEU A 29 4.58 25.42 3.68
CA LEU A 29 4.12 24.82 4.93
C LEU A 29 3.38 25.86 5.79
N PRO A 30 2.48 25.41 6.69
CA PRO A 30 1.86 26.28 7.68
C PRO A 30 2.90 26.97 8.56
N SER A 31 2.67 28.22 8.97
CA SER A 31 3.56 28.97 9.88
C SER A 31 3.42 28.54 11.36
N THR A 32 2.62 27.51 11.64
CA THR A 32 2.40 26.95 12.98
C THR A 32 3.67 26.30 13.53
N ALA A 33 3.72 26.03 14.85
CA ALA A 33 4.82 25.29 15.46
C ALA A 33 5.03 23.91 14.79
N ALA A 34 3.94 23.15 14.61
CA ALA A 34 3.95 21.88 13.89
C ALA A 34 4.50 22.03 12.45
N GLY A 35 4.10 23.08 11.72
CA GLY A 35 4.63 23.38 10.39
C GLY A 35 6.15 23.65 10.38
N LYS A 36 6.67 24.33 11.40
CA LYS A 36 8.13 24.54 11.57
C LYS A 36 8.88 23.24 11.84
N HIS A 37 8.29 22.30 12.59
CA HIS A 37 8.87 20.97 12.77
C HIS A 37 8.95 20.22 11.44
N VAL A 38 7.91 20.27 10.60
CA VAL A 38 7.92 19.65 9.26
C VAL A 38 8.97 20.29 8.36
N GLU A 39 9.11 21.62 8.40
CA GLU A 39 10.13 22.32 7.62
C GLU A 39 11.55 21.88 8.02
N ALA A 40 11.82 21.83 9.33
CA ALA A 40 13.10 21.37 9.87
C ALA A 40 13.38 19.91 9.46
N TYR A 41 12.36 19.05 9.48
CA TYR A 41 12.47 17.67 9.04
C TYR A 41 12.87 17.58 7.56
N LEU A 42 12.14 18.24 6.66
CA LEU A 42 12.43 18.20 5.22
C LEU A 42 13.83 18.75 4.92
N ARG A 43 14.24 19.80 5.63
CA ARG A 43 15.59 20.36 5.51
C ARG A 43 16.65 19.34 5.92
N ALA A 44 16.50 18.72 7.09
CA ALA A 44 17.42 17.71 7.59
C ALA A 44 17.47 16.47 6.67
N PHE A 45 16.31 15.96 6.24
CA PHE A 45 16.20 14.79 5.37
C PHE A 45 16.89 15.00 4.01
N ASN A 46 16.77 16.20 3.46
CA ASN A 46 17.35 16.54 2.17
C ASN A 46 18.85 16.83 2.23
N THR A 47 19.44 16.90 3.43
CA THR A 47 20.90 16.85 3.56
C THR A 47 21.39 15.42 3.38
N ASP A 48 22.64 15.25 2.96
CA ASP A 48 23.32 13.94 2.96
C ASP A 48 24.05 13.69 4.31
N SER A 49 23.52 14.27 5.39
CA SER A 49 24.15 14.28 6.71
C SER A 49 23.27 13.56 7.73
N GLU A 50 23.74 12.40 8.18
CA GLU A 50 23.10 11.68 9.29
C GLU A 50 23.12 12.52 10.58
N THR A 51 24.19 13.31 10.79
CA THR A 51 24.30 14.25 11.90
C THR A 51 23.15 15.26 11.90
N SER A 52 22.76 15.79 10.73
CA SER A 52 21.64 16.72 10.63
C SER A 52 20.31 16.08 11.03
N MET A 53 20.11 14.80 10.70
CA MET A 53 18.94 14.05 11.14
C MET A 53 18.97 13.69 12.63
N SER A 54 20.14 13.37 13.20
CA SER A 54 20.29 13.14 14.63
C SER A 54 19.90 14.40 15.41
N SER A 55 20.47 15.55 15.06
CA SER A 55 20.16 16.83 15.68
C SER A 55 18.68 17.22 15.53
N PHE A 56 18.07 16.88 14.40
CA PHE A 56 16.62 17.04 14.23
C PHE A 56 15.87 16.20 15.26
N PHE A 57 16.13 14.90 15.36
CA PHE A 57 15.40 14.05 16.30
C PHE A 57 15.61 14.45 17.76
N GLU A 58 16.81 14.85 18.14
CA GLU A 58 17.13 15.35 19.48
C GLU A 58 16.35 16.62 19.84
N SER A 59 16.20 17.54 18.88
CA SER A 59 15.64 18.88 19.14
C SER A 59 14.13 18.99 18.89
N HIS A 60 13.58 18.13 18.06
CA HIS A 60 12.20 18.24 17.57
C HIS A 60 11.27 17.11 18.04
N THR A 61 11.79 16.04 18.65
CA THR A 61 10.99 14.89 19.11
C THR A 61 10.56 15.08 20.56
N ALA A 62 9.32 14.69 20.87
CA ALA A 62 8.81 14.69 22.24
C ALA A 62 9.64 13.77 23.15
N LYS A 63 9.83 14.15 24.41
CA LYS A 63 10.70 13.41 25.35
C LYS A 63 10.23 11.98 25.61
N ASN A 64 8.92 11.79 25.75
CA ASN A 64 8.30 10.47 25.87
C ASN A 64 8.56 9.62 24.62
N ALA A 65 8.39 10.19 23.43
CA ALA A 65 8.63 9.52 22.16
C ALA A 65 10.11 9.17 21.93
N LEU A 66 11.05 9.92 22.51
CA LEU A 66 12.49 9.58 22.55
C LEU A 66 12.81 8.44 23.52
N THR A 67 12.07 8.34 24.63
CA THR A 67 12.21 7.22 25.58
C THR A 67 11.69 5.92 24.96
N GLU A 68 10.57 5.99 24.24
CA GLU A 68 9.98 4.84 23.54
C GLU A 68 10.78 4.42 22.31
N THR A 69 11.21 5.39 21.50
CA THR A 69 12.03 5.15 20.30
C THR A 69 13.24 6.08 20.31
N PRO A 70 14.40 5.58 20.77
CA PRO A 70 15.64 6.36 20.82
C PRO A 70 16.08 6.87 19.45
N VAL A 71 16.92 7.91 19.46
CA VAL A 71 17.42 8.57 18.25
C VAL A 71 18.01 7.57 17.25
N GLU A 72 18.83 6.61 17.69
CA GLU A 72 19.45 5.62 16.80
C GLU A 72 18.41 4.73 16.08
N ALA A 73 17.34 4.32 16.76
CA ALA A 73 16.27 3.54 16.12
C ALA A 73 15.54 4.36 15.05
N ARG A 74 15.42 5.68 15.24
CA ARG A 74 14.87 6.61 14.24
C ARG A 74 15.85 6.86 13.09
N LEU A 75 17.15 6.95 13.38
CA LEU A 75 18.21 7.06 12.37
C LEU A 75 18.25 5.82 11.47
N SER A 76 18.10 4.63 12.02
CA SER A 76 18.00 3.40 11.23
C SER A 76 16.86 3.46 10.19
N ARG A 77 15.65 3.88 10.62
CA ARG A 77 14.51 4.12 9.71
C ARG A 77 14.80 5.23 8.69
N PHE A 78 15.49 6.30 9.11
CA PHE A 78 15.93 7.36 8.21
C PHE A 78 16.87 6.82 7.13
N ARG A 79 17.88 6.00 7.47
CA ARG A 79 18.82 5.42 6.49
C ARG A 79 18.09 4.62 5.42
N GLN A 80 17.17 3.75 5.84
CA GLN A 80 16.32 2.98 4.91
C GLN A 80 15.51 3.91 3.99
N MET A 81 14.88 4.93 4.57
CA MET A 81 14.05 5.85 3.80
C MET A 81 14.84 6.76 2.88
N LYS A 82 16.02 7.24 3.30
CA LYS A 82 16.93 8.04 2.49
C LYS A 82 17.44 7.25 1.30
N GLN A 83 17.82 5.98 1.52
CA GLN A 83 18.21 5.07 0.43
C GLN A 83 17.05 4.84 -0.54
N ARG A 84 15.82 4.66 -0.02
CA ARG A 84 14.62 4.41 -0.83
C ARG A 84 14.18 5.62 -1.64
N LEU A 85 14.11 6.79 -1.01
CA LEU A 85 13.45 7.98 -1.55
C LEU A 85 14.42 9.02 -2.13
N GLY A 86 15.67 9.05 -1.68
CA GLY A 86 16.66 10.05 -2.06
C GLY A 86 16.41 11.41 -1.40
N SER A 87 15.65 12.28 -2.06
CA SER A 87 15.23 13.59 -1.53
C SER A 87 13.71 13.65 -1.36
N LEU A 88 13.20 14.69 -0.72
CA LEU A 88 11.78 14.98 -0.54
C LEU A 88 11.51 16.43 -0.89
N GLN A 89 10.78 16.67 -1.97
CA GLN A 89 10.32 17.99 -2.37
C GLN A 89 8.83 18.13 -2.05
N LEU A 90 8.47 19.08 -1.19
CA LEU A 90 7.07 19.36 -0.88
C LEU A 90 6.28 19.67 -2.17
N ARG A 91 5.15 19.00 -2.35
CA ARG A 91 4.20 19.24 -3.45
C ARG A 91 2.92 19.90 -2.98
N LYS A 92 2.36 19.40 -1.87
CA LYS A 92 1.08 19.88 -1.34
C LYS A 92 0.98 19.60 0.16
N VAL A 93 0.35 20.50 0.90
CA VAL A 93 -0.12 20.21 2.26
C VAL A 93 -1.52 19.60 2.14
N LEU A 94 -1.69 18.38 2.64
CA LEU A 94 -2.93 17.62 2.57
C LEU A 94 -3.85 17.94 3.74
N GLY A 95 -3.28 18.22 4.90
CA GLY A 95 -3.99 18.62 6.10
C GLY A 95 -3.03 19.20 7.13
N SER A 96 -3.53 20.09 7.98
CA SER A 96 -2.73 20.67 9.07
C SER A 96 -3.61 21.04 10.26
N SER A 97 -3.11 20.71 11.44
CA SER A 97 -3.57 21.18 12.75
C SER A 97 -2.34 21.45 13.64
N ASN A 98 -2.55 21.73 14.93
CA ASN A 98 -1.45 21.81 15.89
C ASN A 98 -0.88 20.43 16.26
N GLU A 99 -1.68 19.38 16.12
CA GLU A 99 -1.34 18.00 16.53
C GLU A 99 -0.91 17.12 15.34
N SER A 100 -1.15 17.58 14.12
CA SER A 100 -0.79 16.81 12.93
C SER A 100 -0.52 17.70 11.73
N VAL A 101 0.40 17.26 10.88
CA VAL A 101 0.59 17.84 9.55
C VAL A 101 0.77 16.70 8.57
N SER A 102 -0.03 16.70 7.50
CA SER A 102 0.07 15.73 6.40
C SER A 102 0.49 16.45 5.14
N ILE A 103 1.54 15.94 4.47
CA ILE A 103 2.06 16.50 3.23
C ILE A 103 2.17 15.44 2.14
N ALA A 104 1.98 15.84 0.89
CA ALA A 104 2.46 15.09 -0.26
C ALA A 104 3.82 15.66 -0.69
N ALA A 105 4.80 14.78 -0.87
CA ALA A 105 6.14 15.12 -1.33
C ALA A 105 6.52 14.27 -2.55
N LYS A 106 7.27 14.87 -3.48
CA LYS A 106 7.93 14.17 -4.58
C LYS A 106 9.29 13.72 -4.09
N ALA A 107 9.51 12.42 -4.10
CA ALA A 107 10.79 11.83 -3.75
C ALA A 107 11.83 12.01 -4.87
N GLY A 108 13.11 11.97 -4.52
CA GLY A 108 14.24 12.05 -5.45
C GLY A 108 14.30 10.88 -6.43
N ASN A 109 13.82 9.70 -6.02
CA ASN A 109 13.58 8.56 -6.92
C ASN A 109 12.39 8.78 -7.89
N GLY A 110 11.71 9.91 -7.78
CA GLY A 110 10.58 10.32 -8.59
C GLY A 110 9.21 9.98 -8.02
N SER A 111 9.06 9.07 -7.04
CA SER A 111 7.75 8.67 -6.48
C SER A 111 7.04 9.83 -5.78
N LEU A 112 5.71 9.77 -5.67
CA LEU A 112 4.98 10.61 -4.73
C LEU A 112 4.81 9.83 -3.44
N VAL A 113 4.98 10.52 -2.32
CA VAL A 113 4.79 9.95 -0.98
C VAL A 113 3.98 10.92 -0.14
N GLN A 114 3.13 10.39 0.73
CA GLN A 114 2.48 11.12 1.80
C GLN A 114 3.30 10.94 3.07
N LEU A 115 3.62 12.05 3.75
CA LEU A 115 4.20 12.04 5.08
C LEU A 115 3.19 12.62 6.07
N ASP A 116 2.81 11.81 7.06
CA ASP A 116 1.95 12.21 8.17
C ASP A 116 2.80 12.38 9.43
N PHE A 117 2.85 13.60 9.93
CA PHE A 117 3.52 13.97 11.17
C PHE A 117 2.50 14.08 12.29
N GLN A 118 2.79 13.48 13.44
CA GLN A 118 2.00 13.61 14.66
C GLN A 118 2.80 14.32 15.75
N PHE A 119 2.15 15.22 16.48
CA PHE A 119 2.76 16.08 17.49
C PHE A 119 1.99 16.02 18.81
N GLU A 120 2.66 16.36 19.90
CA GLU A 120 2.00 16.56 21.20
C GLU A 120 0.92 17.67 21.10
N PRO A 121 -0.19 17.56 21.86
CA PRO A 121 -1.25 18.56 21.85
C PRO A 121 -0.85 19.89 22.51
N THR A 122 0.18 19.87 23.36
CA THR A 122 0.67 21.05 24.06
C THR A 122 1.93 21.61 23.39
N PRO A 123 2.10 22.94 23.33
CA PRO A 123 3.36 23.56 22.94
C PRO A 123 4.55 22.99 23.74
N PRO A 124 5.72 22.74 23.10
CA PRO A 124 6.07 23.19 21.75
C PRO A 124 5.61 22.26 20.62
N HIS A 125 4.70 21.30 20.87
CA HIS A 125 4.24 20.30 19.90
C HIS A 125 5.36 19.36 19.45
N GLY A 126 6.01 18.68 20.41
CA GLY A 126 7.07 17.73 20.13
C GLY A 126 6.60 16.62 19.19
N LEU A 127 7.43 16.22 18.23
CA LEU A 127 7.12 15.15 17.28
C LEU A 127 6.98 13.82 18.01
N LEU A 128 5.85 13.15 17.81
CA LEU A 128 5.57 11.80 18.31
C LEU A 128 6.01 10.74 17.29
N GLY A 129 5.64 10.94 16.03
CA GLY A 129 5.93 10.00 14.96
C GLY A 129 5.74 10.57 13.56
N ILE A 130 6.36 9.89 12.60
CA ILE A 130 6.21 10.17 11.17
C ILE A 130 5.81 8.87 10.50
N ARG A 131 4.71 8.89 9.77
CA ARG A 131 4.29 7.79 8.90
C ARG A 131 4.51 8.21 7.45
N VAL A 132 5.06 7.31 6.64
CA VAL A 132 5.30 7.56 5.22
C VAL A 132 4.57 6.50 4.42
N GLU A 133 3.72 6.94 3.50
CA GLU A 133 2.94 6.10 2.60
C GLU A 133 3.29 6.49 1.16
N ASP A 134 3.41 5.52 0.27
CA ASP A 134 3.54 5.84 -1.15
C ASP A 134 2.17 6.34 -1.64
N LEU A 135 2.15 7.51 -2.28
CA LEU A 135 0.97 7.98 -2.98
C LEU A 135 1.00 7.36 -4.36
N ASP A 136 0.03 6.50 -4.63
CA ASP A 136 -0.24 6.03 -5.99
C ASP A 136 -0.56 7.27 -6.84
N ASP A 137 0.42 7.66 -7.65
CA ASP A 137 0.27 8.68 -8.67
C ASP A 137 -0.51 8.00 -9.81
N GLU A 138 -1.85 7.99 -9.72
CA GLU A 138 -2.74 7.54 -10.81
C GLU A 138 -2.42 8.28 -12.13
N ASP A 139 -1.80 9.47 -12.03
CA ASP A 139 -1.51 10.38 -13.14
C ASP A 139 -0.08 10.35 -13.69
N LYS A 140 0.76 9.37 -13.33
CA LYS A 140 2.00 9.17 -14.09
C LYS A 140 1.72 8.52 -15.44
N ALA A 141 1.54 9.37 -16.45
CA ALA A 141 2.04 9.05 -17.78
C ALA A 141 3.53 8.69 -17.65
N GLN A 142 3.83 7.39 -17.67
CA GLN A 142 5.20 6.89 -17.79
C GLN A 142 5.85 7.48 -19.05
N PRO A 143 7.18 7.74 -19.03
CA PRO A 143 7.88 8.16 -20.22
C PRO A 143 7.59 7.15 -21.35
N ALA A 144 7.20 7.65 -22.51
CA ALA A 144 6.72 6.85 -23.65
C ALA A 144 7.79 5.90 -24.26
N GLY A 145 8.97 5.78 -23.64
CA GLY A 145 10.19 5.25 -24.25
C GLY A 145 10.46 3.76 -24.07
N ASP A 146 9.59 2.99 -23.41
CA ASP A 146 9.92 1.58 -23.10
C ASP A 146 8.76 0.57 -23.31
N ARG A 147 7.67 1.01 -23.93
CA ARG A 147 6.58 0.10 -24.30
C ARG A 147 7.04 -0.94 -25.31
N LYS A 148 6.49 -2.15 -25.21
CA LYS A 148 6.79 -3.23 -26.14
C LYS A 148 5.80 -3.17 -27.30
N SER A 149 6.25 -3.51 -28.51
CA SER A 149 5.44 -3.35 -29.72
C SER A 149 4.37 -4.45 -29.87
N SER A 150 4.50 -5.54 -29.12
CA SER A 150 3.57 -6.68 -29.14
C SER A 150 3.55 -7.44 -27.82
N ASP A 151 2.52 -8.26 -27.64
CA ASP A 151 2.41 -9.19 -26.50
C ASP A 151 3.61 -10.17 -26.43
N ALA A 152 4.15 -10.58 -27.59
CA ALA A 152 5.32 -11.47 -27.65
C ALA A 152 6.60 -10.79 -27.13
N GLU A 153 6.81 -9.51 -27.48
CA GLU A 153 7.94 -8.74 -26.97
C GLU A 153 7.80 -8.40 -25.48
N LEU A 154 6.57 -8.13 -25.03
CA LEU A 154 6.26 -7.98 -23.61
C LEU A 154 6.68 -9.24 -22.83
N VAL A 155 6.19 -10.40 -23.24
CA VAL A 155 6.52 -11.70 -22.61
C VAL A 155 8.03 -11.92 -22.54
N LYS A 156 8.76 -11.65 -23.63
CA LYS A 156 10.22 -11.81 -23.68
C LYS A 156 10.95 -10.86 -22.72
N ALA A 157 10.51 -9.61 -22.63
CA ALA A 157 11.08 -8.62 -21.73
C ALA A 157 10.82 -8.98 -20.26
N VAL A 158 9.58 -9.36 -19.94
CA VAL A 158 9.18 -9.79 -18.59
C VAL A 158 9.93 -11.03 -18.14
N SER A 159 10.07 -12.05 -19.01
CA SER A 159 10.85 -13.25 -18.69
C SER A 159 12.28 -12.88 -18.31
N ARG A 160 12.99 -12.13 -19.15
CA ARG A 160 14.40 -11.76 -18.88
C ARG A 160 14.55 -10.99 -17.57
N TYR A 161 13.68 -10.01 -17.37
CA TYR A 161 13.68 -9.18 -16.17
C TYR A 161 13.52 -10.00 -14.89
N LEU A 162 12.55 -10.91 -14.87
CA LEU A 162 12.30 -11.77 -13.71
C LEU A 162 13.39 -12.83 -13.53
N ASP A 163 13.94 -13.36 -14.63
CA ASP A 163 15.08 -14.29 -14.58
C ASP A 163 16.29 -13.60 -13.93
N ASP A 164 16.55 -12.32 -14.23
CA ASP A 164 17.64 -11.55 -13.65
C ASP A 164 17.38 -11.20 -12.17
N LEU A 165 16.17 -10.73 -11.83
CA LEU A 165 15.79 -10.49 -10.43
C LEU A 165 15.89 -11.76 -9.58
N SER A 166 15.48 -12.90 -10.12
CA SER A 166 15.55 -14.18 -9.40
C SER A 166 17.00 -14.63 -9.19
N LYS A 167 17.88 -14.49 -10.19
CA LYS A 167 19.33 -14.77 -10.05
C LYS A 167 20.00 -13.87 -9.02
N MET A 168 19.56 -12.62 -8.92
CA MET A 168 20.07 -11.65 -7.95
C MET A 168 19.46 -11.83 -6.54
N ASP A 169 18.57 -12.81 -6.35
CA ASP A 169 17.84 -13.01 -5.09
C ASP A 169 17.04 -11.75 -4.69
N GLU A 170 16.54 -11.01 -5.67
CA GLU A 170 15.68 -9.83 -5.50
C GLU A 170 14.19 -10.14 -5.70
N PHE A 171 13.86 -11.32 -6.25
CA PHE A 171 12.48 -11.77 -6.43
C PHE A 171 12.33 -13.27 -6.18
N SER A 172 11.32 -13.61 -5.38
CA SER A 172 10.84 -14.98 -5.14
C SER A 172 9.32 -14.90 -5.07
N GLY A 173 8.64 -15.61 -5.97
CA GLY A 173 7.22 -15.38 -6.19
C GLY A 173 6.67 -15.95 -7.48
N VAL A 174 5.44 -15.56 -7.82
CA VAL A 174 4.74 -15.96 -9.04
C VAL A 174 4.20 -14.70 -9.73
N VAL A 175 4.37 -14.66 -11.04
CA VAL A 175 3.85 -13.58 -11.90
C VAL A 175 2.90 -14.18 -12.92
N LEU A 176 1.74 -13.54 -13.12
CA LEU A 176 0.78 -13.86 -14.16
C LEU A 176 0.40 -12.58 -14.92
N ILE A 177 0.32 -12.68 -16.24
CA ILE A 177 -0.23 -11.65 -17.12
C ILE A 177 -1.30 -12.29 -17.98
N ALA A 178 -2.50 -11.72 -17.98
CA ALA A 178 -3.57 -12.09 -18.88
C ALA A 178 -4.07 -10.87 -19.66
N LYS A 179 -4.68 -11.11 -20.82
CA LYS A 179 -5.34 -10.09 -21.63
C LYS A 179 -6.69 -10.62 -22.10
N ARG A 180 -7.76 -9.90 -21.75
CA ARG A 180 -9.16 -10.28 -22.07
C ARG A 180 -9.46 -11.73 -21.68
N GLY A 181 -9.04 -12.08 -20.47
CA GLY A 181 -9.19 -13.40 -19.88
C GLY A 181 -8.29 -14.51 -20.44
N LYS A 182 -7.44 -14.24 -21.45
CA LYS A 182 -6.47 -15.21 -21.98
C LYS A 182 -5.11 -15.02 -21.32
N LEU A 183 -4.51 -16.12 -20.88
CA LEU A 183 -3.18 -16.13 -20.32
C LEU A 183 -2.13 -15.74 -21.37
N LEU A 184 -1.25 -14.79 -21.04
CA LEU A 184 -0.11 -14.38 -21.87
C LEU A 184 1.23 -14.82 -21.27
N PHE A 185 1.35 -14.78 -19.95
CA PHE A 185 2.54 -15.15 -19.21
C PHE A 185 2.15 -15.74 -17.86
N GLU A 186 2.78 -16.84 -17.46
CA GLU A 186 2.85 -17.25 -16.07
C GLU A 186 4.19 -17.90 -15.78
N ARG A 187 4.78 -17.59 -14.62
CA ARG A 187 5.98 -18.28 -14.15
C ARG A 187 6.17 -18.11 -12.65
N ALA A 188 6.71 -19.15 -12.02
CA ALA A 188 7.14 -19.17 -10.64
C ALA A 188 8.67 -19.05 -10.54
N TYR A 189 9.14 -18.37 -9.50
CA TYR A 189 10.54 -18.02 -9.28
C TYR A 189 10.90 -18.20 -7.80
N GLY A 190 12.14 -18.62 -7.54
CA GLY A 190 12.64 -18.77 -6.17
C GLY A 190 11.95 -19.89 -5.38
N TYR A 191 11.88 -19.71 -4.07
CA TYR A 191 11.44 -20.74 -3.12
C TYR A 191 10.19 -20.30 -2.34
N ALA A 192 9.22 -21.20 -2.23
CA ALA A 192 8.10 -21.07 -1.31
C ALA A 192 8.56 -21.19 0.14
N ASP A 193 9.54 -22.08 0.38
CA ASP A 193 10.25 -22.23 1.64
C ASP A 193 11.75 -22.22 1.34
N ARG A 194 12.43 -21.17 1.79
CA ARG A 194 13.86 -20.97 1.52
C ARG A 194 14.72 -21.92 2.32
N ASP A 195 14.31 -22.24 3.55
CA ASP A 195 15.14 -22.95 4.53
C ASP A 195 15.31 -24.42 4.12
N ILE A 196 14.24 -25.02 3.59
CA ILE A 196 14.26 -26.38 3.05
C ILE A 196 14.21 -26.44 1.51
N LYS A 197 14.38 -25.28 0.84
CA LYS A 197 14.47 -25.14 -0.62
C LYS A 197 13.28 -25.73 -1.40
N VAL A 198 12.07 -25.54 -0.90
CA VAL A 198 10.85 -25.91 -1.65
C VAL A 198 10.62 -24.85 -2.74
N PRO A 199 10.66 -25.20 -4.03
CA PRO A 199 10.48 -24.23 -5.10
C PRO A 199 9.06 -23.67 -5.11
N ASN A 200 8.91 -22.42 -5.53
CA ASN A 200 7.58 -21.91 -5.88
C ASN A 200 7.03 -22.63 -7.11
N THR A 201 5.72 -22.84 -7.12
CA THR A 201 4.91 -23.30 -8.25
C THR A 201 3.87 -22.23 -8.58
N VAL A 202 3.24 -22.30 -9.77
CA VAL A 202 2.15 -21.38 -10.11
C VAL A 202 0.93 -21.52 -9.19
N ASP A 203 0.80 -22.68 -8.54
CA ASP A 203 -0.23 -23.01 -7.55
C ASP A 203 0.15 -22.62 -6.11
N THR A 204 1.34 -22.03 -5.91
CA THR A 204 1.77 -21.57 -4.58
C THR A 204 0.90 -20.43 -4.09
N ARG A 205 0.47 -20.55 -2.83
CA ARG A 205 -0.37 -19.61 -2.11
C ARG A 205 0.49 -18.61 -1.35
N PHE A 206 0.29 -17.33 -1.63
CA PHE A 206 1.02 -16.23 -0.99
C PHE A 206 0.11 -15.43 -0.09
N ASN A 207 0.69 -14.91 0.99
CA ASN A 207 -0.01 -13.98 1.85
C ASN A 207 -0.31 -12.68 1.08
N LEU A 208 -1.58 -12.28 1.07
CA LEU A 208 -2.07 -11.18 0.23
C LEU A 208 -1.90 -9.79 0.84
N GLY A 209 -1.49 -9.70 2.11
CA GLY A 209 -1.47 -8.42 2.82
C GLY A 209 -2.80 -7.68 2.63
N SER A 210 -2.73 -6.42 2.20
CA SER A 210 -3.89 -5.52 2.07
C SER A 210 -4.84 -5.81 0.89
N ILE A 211 -4.54 -6.74 -0.03
CA ILE A 211 -5.50 -7.10 -1.09
C ILE A 211 -6.81 -7.60 -0.50
N ASN A 212 -6.76 -8.22 0.70
CA ASN A 212 -7.94 -8.70 1.44
C ASN A 212 -9.03 -7.62 1.63
N LYS A 213 -8.67 -6.33 1.67
CA LYS A 213 -9.64 -5.23 1.76
C LYS A 213 -10.63 -5.22 0.59
N ARG A 214 -10.21 -5.64 -0.61
CA ARG A 214 -11.11 -5.70 -1.76
C ARG A 214 -12.17 -6.78 -1.60
N PHE A 215 -11.84 -7.91 -0.98
CA PHE A 215 -12.84 -8.93 -0.64
C PHE A 215 -13.83 -8.42 0.40
N THR A 216 -13.35 -7.78 1.47
CA THR A 216 -14.21 -7.16 2.49
C THR A 216 -15.11 -6.07 1.90
N LYS A 217 -14.57 -5.20 1.04
CA LYS A 217 -15.36 -4.17 0.33
C LYS A 217 -16.44 -4.82 -0.53
N THR A 218 -16.09 -5.85 -1.30
CA THR A 218 -17.05 -6.60 -2.13
C THR A 218 -18.14 -7.25 -1.28
N ALA A 219 -17.78 -7.85 -0.14
CA ALA A 219 -18.72 -8.45 0.80
C ALA A 219 -19.73 -7.44 1.35
N ILE A 220 -19.28 -6.23 1.72
CA ILE A 220 -20.16 -5.16 2.19
C ILE A 220 -21.12 -4.72 1.09
N HIS A 221 -20.66 -4.57 -0.15
CA HIS A 221 -21.57 -4.20 -1.24
C HIS A 221 -22.55 -5.32 -1.62
N VAL A 222 -22.16 -6.58 -1.53
CA VAL A 222 -23.08 -7.73 -1.65
C VAL A 222 -24.19 -7.63 -0.59
N LEU A 223 -23.84 -7.36 0.67
CA LEU A 223 -24.83 -7.19 1.75
C LEU A 223 -25.71 -5.95 1.54
N ALA A 224 -25.15 -4.86 1.01
CA ALA A 224 -25.91 -3.65 0.71
C ALA A 224 -26.93 -3.88 -0.42
N ALA A 225 -26.53 -4.58 -1.49
CA ALA A 225 -27.42 -4.94 -2.58
C ALA A 225 -28.53 -5.91 -2.16
N GLU A 226 -28.28 -6.75 -1.15
CA GLU A 226 -29.28 -7.61 -0.51
C GLU A 226 -30.21 -6.86 0.45
N GLY A 227 -30.03 -5.55 0.64
CA GLY A 227 -30.81 -4.74 1.59
C GLY A 227 -30.55 -5.06 3.06
N LYS A 228 -29.49 -5.81 3.38
CA LYS A 228 -29.14 -6.19 4.77
C LYS A 228 -28.48 -5.07 5.55
N LEU A 229 -27.88 -4.11 4.86
CA LEU A 229 -27.30 -2.89 5.41
C LEU A 229 -27.40 -1.76 4.39
N SER A 230 -27.28 -0.51 4.85
CA SER A 230 -27.02 0.66 4.00
C SER A 230 -25.59 1.14 4.23
N LEU A 231 -24.93 1.64 3.18
CA LEU A 231 -23.62 2.27 3.34
C LEU A 231 -23.68 3.54 4.21
N SER A 232 -24.85 4.17 4.31
CA SER A 232 -25.10 5.33 5.18
C SER A 232 -25.41 4.94 6.63
N ASP A 233 -25.54 3.65 6.95
CA ASP A 233 -25.78 3.22 8.32
C ASP A 233 -24.57 3.54 9.19
N HIS A 234 -24.85 4.01 10.41
CA HIS A 234 -23.85 4.19 11.45
C HIS A 234 -23.43 2.84 12.04
N ILE A 235 -22.16 2.68 12.40
CA ILE A 235 -21.64 1.39 12.88
C ILE A 235 -22.37 0.92 14.16
N GLY A 236 -22.83 1.83 15.01
CA GLY A 236 -23.55 1.54 16.25
C GLY A 236 -24.89 0.82 16.04
N LYS A 237 -25.48 0.91 14.84
CA LYS A 237 -26.66 0.12 14.45
C LYS A 237 -26.40 -1.38 14.54
N PHE A 238 -25.19 -1.80 14.17
CA PHE A 238 -24.78 -3.20 14.16
C PHE A 238 -23.99 -3.56 15.41
N LEU A 239 -23.15 -2.65 15.89
CA LEU A 239 -22.26 -2.85 17.03
C LEU A 239 -22.66 -1.91 18.19
N PRO A 240 -23.81 -2.12 18.88
CA PRO A 240 -24.28 -1.23 19.94
C PRO A 240 -23.30 -1.14 21.13
N ASP A 241 -22.57 -2.23 21.38
CA ASP A 241 -21.57 -2.34 22.44
C ASP A 241 -20.16 -1.91 22.00
N TYR A 242 -20.02 -1.26 20.82
CA TYR A 242 -18.72 -0.75 20.38
C TYR A 242 -18.11 0.17 21.46
N PRO A 243 -16.83 -0.02 21.85
CA PRO A 243 -16.24 0.67 23.01
C PRO A 243 -16.23 2.19 22.88
N ASN A 244 -15.76 2.72 21.74
CA ASN A 244 -15.82 4.15 21.48
C ASN A 244 -17.23 4.58 21.03
N LYS A 245 -17.99 5.20 21.94
CA LYS A 245 -19.36 5.65 21.68
C LYS A 245 -19.47 6.76 20.64
N GLN A 246 -18.45 7.60 20.47
CA GLN A 246 -18.43 8.61 19.39
C GLN A 246 -18.28 7.94 18.03
N ALA A 247 -17.37 6.96 17.91
CA ALA A 247 -17.23 6.18 16.69
C ALA A 247 -18.54 5.44 16.37
N ALA A 248 -19.15 4.80 17.38
CA ALA A 248 -20.43 4.11 17.24
C ALA A 248 -21.55 5.00 16.67
N ALA A 249 -21.63 6.24 17.16
CA ALA A 249 -22.68 7.18 16.81
C ALA A 249 -22.45 7.94 15.50
N LYS A 250 -21.20 8.20 15.12
CA LYS A 250 -20.86 9.12 14.01
C LYS A 250 -20.31 8.46 12.75
N VAL A 251 -19.63 7.32 12.88
CA VAL A 251 -18.97 6.68 11.74
C VAL A 251 -19.98 5.89 10.93
N THR A 252 -20.01 6.10 9.62
CA THR A 252 -20.82 5.30 8.68
C THR A 252 -20.01 4.19 8.00
N ILE A 253 -20.71 3.18 7.48
CA ILE A 253 -20.08 2.11 6.68
C ILE A 253 -19.33 2.67 5.47
N GLN A 254 -19.90 3.67 4.79
CA GLN A 254 -19.26 4.35 3.66
C GLN A 254 -17.93 5.00 4.05
N GLN A 255 -17.89 5.67 5.21
CA GLN A 255 -16.66 6.29 5.71
C GLN A 255 -15.58 5.25 6.05
N LEU A 256 -15.95 4.05 6.51
CA LEU A 256 -14.99 2.95 6.68
C LEU A 256 -14.41 2.50 5.33
N LEU A 257 -15.27 2.28 4.33
CA LEU A 257 -14.85 1.84 2.98
C LEU A 257 -13.92 2.85 2.30
N GLU A 258 -14.19 4.14 2.47
CA GLU A 258 -13.45 5.25 1.85
C GLU A 258 -12.20 5.68 2.62
N MET A 259 -11.92 5.06 3.77
CA MET A 259 -10.82 5.44 4.68
C MET A 259 -11.01 6.85 5.28
N LYS A 260 -12.24 7.27 5.55
CA LYS A 260 -12.61 8.59 6.09
C LYS A 260 -13.24 8.53 7.48
N SER A 261 -13.13 7.41 8.19
CA SER A 261 -13.83 7.21 9.47
C SER A 261 -13.16 7.88 10.66
N GLY A 262 -11.86 8.18 10.59
CA GLY A 262 -11.07 8.58 11.77
C GLY A 262 -10.74 7.41 12.72
N ILE A 263 -11.20 6.18 12.45
CA ILE A 263 -10.79 5.00 13.23
C ILE A 263 -9.36 4.65 12.87
N GLY A 264 -8.47 4.59 13.87
CA GLY A 264 -7.05 4.30 13.68
C GLY A 264 -6.71 2.84 13.40
N ASP A 265 -5.42 2.53 13.46
CA ASP A 265 -4.88 1.20 13.19
C ASP A 265 -4.84 0.29 14.43
N PHE A 266 -4.84 -1.04 14.21
CA PHE A 266 -4.56 -2.04 15.23
C PHE A 266 -3.07 -2.28 15.42
N PHE A 267 -2.22 -1.96 14.44
CA PHE A 267 -0.76 -2.00 14.62
C PHE A 267 -0.31 -0.95 15.65
N GLY A 268 0.54 -1.37 16.59
CA GLY A 268 1.05 -0.56 17.69
C GLY A 268 1.37 -1.41 18.91
N GLU A 269 1.66 -0.77 20.06
CA GLU A 269 2.14 -1.44 21.28
C GLU A 269 1.26 -2.62 21.71
N ARG A 270 -0.08 -2.46 21.70
CA ARG A 270 -1.02 -3.54 22.05
C ARG A 270 -0.87 -4.73 21.12
N TYR A 271 -0.73 -4.51 19.81
CA TYR A 271 -0.51 -5.59 18.85
C TYR A 271 0.85 -6.25 19.08
N GLU A 272 1.92 -5.47 19.26
CA GLU A 272 3.28 -5.97 19.49
C GLU A 272 3.35 -6.89 20.72
N ARG A 273 2.76 -6.46 21.84
CA ARG A 273 2.71 -7.20 23.11
C ARG A 273 1.74 -8.39 23.11
N THR A 274 0.78 -8.42 22.19
CA THR A 274 -0.17 -9.53 22.09
C THR A 274 0.52 -10.76 21.47
N PRO A 275 0.48 -11.93 22.14
CA PRO A 275 0.95 -13.19 21.55
C PRO A 275 0.22 -13.47 20.23
N LYS A 276 0.96 -13.60 19.14
CA LYS A 276 0.38 -13.63 17.78
C LYS A 276 -0.50 -14.85 17.57
N GLU A 277 -0.21 -15.94 18.27
CA GLU A 277 -0.97 -17.19 18.31
C GLU A 277 -2.41 -17.03 18.81
N ARG A 278 -2.68 -15.98 19.59
CA ARG A 278 -4.00 -15.68 20.15
C ARG A 278 -4.90 -14.86 19.23
N ILE A 279 -4.36 -14.31 18.13
CA ILE A 279 -5.12 -13.49 17.19
C ILE A 279 -5.64 -14.40 16.07
N ARG A 280 -6.89 -14.88 16.19
CA ARG A 280 -7.47 -15.90 15.30
C ARG A 280 -8.79 -15.49 14.66
N SER A 281 -9.52 -14.56 15.26
CA SER A 281 -10.84 -14.10 14.85
C SER A 281 -10.89 -12.58 14.73
N ILE A 282 -11.93 -12.06 14.06
CA ILE A 282 -12.15 -10.60 13.98
C ILE A 282 -12.29 -9.98 15.38
N ALA A 283 -12.93 -10.68 16.32
CA ALA A 283 -13.09 -10.24 17.69
C ALA A 283 -11.75 -10.03 18.42
N ASP A 284 -10.72 -10.82 18.10
CA ASP A 284 -9.39 -10.69 18.74
C ASP A 284 -8.65 -9.41 18.34
N TYR A 285 -9.02 -8.80 17.21
CA TYR A 285 -8.42 -7.55 16.75
C TYR A 285 -9.04 -6.30 17.39
N LEU A 286 -10.33 -6.34 17.75
CA LEU A 286 -11.05 -5.16 18.25
C LEU A 286 -10.42 -4.54 19.52
N PRO A 287 -9.99 -5.31 20.55
CA PRO A 287 -9.34 -4.76 21.74
C PRO A 287 -8.03 -3.99 21.48
N LEU A 288 -7.44 -4.15 20.29
CA LEU A 288 -6.18 -3.50 19.94
C LEU A 288 -6.36 -2.01 19.59
N PHE A 289 -7.59 -1.58 19.26
CA PHE A 289 -7.84 -0.20 18.79
C PHE A 289 -9.24 0.36 19.06
N ALA A 290 -10.27 -0.46 19.31
CA ALA A 290 -11.67 -0.03 19.23
C ALA A 290 -12.10 0.99 20.32
N ASP A 291 -11.35 1.09 21.42
CA ASP A 291 -11.54 2.06 22.51
C ASP A 291 -10.80 3.38 22.29
N LYS A 292 -9.89 3.46 21.30
CA LYS A 292 -9.10 4.67 21.03
C LYS A 292 -10.00 5.80 20.51
N PRO A 293 -9.65 7.07 20.80
CA PRO A 293 -10.31 8.22 20.18
C PRO A 293 -10.23 8.19 18.65
N LEU A 294 -11.18 8.88 18.00
CA LEU A 294 -11.09 9.12 16.56
C LEU A 294 -9.91 10.07 16.29
N GLU A 295 -9.14 9.79 15.25
CA GLU A 295 -7.98 10.59 14.87
C GLU A 295 -8.39 11.92 14.20
N PHE A 296 -9.61 11.98 13.67
CA PHE A 296 -10.25 13.17 13.10
C PHE A 296 -11.76 12.96 13.02
N GLU A 297 -12.52 14.04 12.80
CA GLU A 297 -13.97 13.96 12.65
C GLU A 297 -14.36 13.17 11.38
N PRO A 298 -15.27 12.18 11.45
CA PRO A 298 -15.58 11.33 10.31
C PRO A 298 -16.04 12.13 9.09
N GLY A 299 -15.50 11.78 7.92
CA GLY A 299 -15.78 12.45 6.64
C GLY A 299 -14.94 13.71 6.35
N THR A 300 -14.25 14.28 7.34
CA THR A 300 -13.48 15.53 7.16
C THR A 300 -12.06 15.33 6.62
N SER A 301 -11.51 14.12 6.76
CA SER A 301 -10.18 13.75 6.26
C SER A 301 -10.18 12.31 5.79
N ARG A 302 -9.06 11.86 5.21
CA ARG A 302 -8.83 10.49 4.75
C ARG A 302 -7.52 9.97 5.32
N ARG A 303 -7.56 8.79 5.94
CA ARG A 303 -6.40 8.08 6.46
C ARG A 303 -6.58 6.58 6.35
N TYR A 304 -5.58 5.93 5.76
CA TYR A 304 -5.56 4.47 5.64
C TYR A 304 -5.70 3.82 7.02
N SER A 305 -6.66 2.90 7.14
CA SER A 305 -7.01 2.28 8.41
C SER A 305 -7.27 0.78 8.25
N ASN A 306 -6.42 -0.03 8.90
CA ASN A 306 -6.71 -1.45 9.05
C ASN A 306 -7.83 -1.69 10.08
N GLY A 307 -7.88 -0.89 11.16
CA GLY A 307 -8.92 -1.00 12.17
C GLY A 307 -10.32 -0.78 11.59
N GLY A 308 -10.49 0.19 10.69
CA GLY A 308 -11.76 0.42 10.02
C GLY A 308 -12.25 -0.79 9.22
N TYR A 309 -11.35 -1.53 8.56
CA TYR A 309 -11.71 -2.77 7.85
C TYR A 309 -11.97 -3.95 8.78
N VAL A 310 -11.35 -4.00 9.97
CA VAL A 310 -11.71 -4.95 11.03
C VAL A 310 -13.15 -4.68 11.51
N VAL A 311 -13.54 -3.42 11.66
CA VAL A 311 -14.93 -3.05 12.00
C VAL A 311 -15.91 -3.51 10.91
N LEU A 312 -15.57 -3.37 9.62
CA LEU A 312 -16.38 -3.92 8.53
C LEU A 312 -16.51 -5.45 8.64
N GLY A 313 -15.44 -6.15 9.01
CA GLY A 313 -15.48 -7.59 9.30
C GLY A 313 -16.48 -7.93 10.41
N ALA A 314 -16.45 -7.18 11.51
CA ALA A 314 -17.37 -7.39 12.64
C ALA A 314 -18.84 -7.10 12.26
N ILE A 315 -19.08 -6.10 11.41
CA ILE A 315 -20.41 -5.81 10.86
C ILE A 315 -20.90 -6.97 9.98
N ILE A 316 -20.05 -7.53 9.12
CA ILE A 316 -20.39 -8.73 8.32
C ILE A 316 -20.82 -9.86 9.24
N GLU A 317 -20.05 -10.15 10.29
CA GLU A 317 -20.37 -11.23 11.24
C GLU A 317 -21.71 -10.98 11.92
N ARG A 318 -21.94 -9.75 12.38
CA ARG A 318 -23.18 -9.38 13.07
C ARG A 318 -24.42 -9.46 12.19
N VAL A 319 -24.32 -9.00 10.94
CA VAL A 319 -25.44 -8.96 9.99
C VAL A 319 -25.79 -10.36 9.50
N THR A 320 -24.81 -11.24 9.39
CA THR A 320 -24.97 -12.55 8.74
C THR A 320 -25.11 -13.71 9.72
N GLY A 321 -24.65 -13.54 10.96
CA GLY A 321 -24.55 -14.62 11.96
C GLY A 321 -23.46 -15.65 11.66
N LYS A 322 -22.62 -15.41 10.64
CA LYS A 322 -21.49 -16.27 10.26
C LYS A 322 -20.18 -15.59 10.60
N ASP A 323 -19.12 -16.34 10.88
CA ASP A 323 -17.79 -15.73 10.98
C ASP A 323 -17.36 -15.16 9.61
N TYR A 324 -16.51 -14.13 9.64
CA TYR A 324 -16.10 -13.38 8.45
C TYR A 324 -15.48 -14.30 7.39
N TYR A 325 -14.71 -15.30 7.82
CA TYR A 325 -13.97 -16.18 6.93
C TYR A 325 -14.90 -17.12 6.17
N THR A 326 -15.85 -17.73 6.87
CA THR A 326 -16.90 -18.56 6.25
C THR A 326 -17.73 -17.72 5.27
N PHE A 327 -18.13 -16.51 5.65
CA PHE A 327 -18.88 -15.62 4.75
C PHE A 327 -18.06 -15.27 3.50
N ALA A 328 -16.81 -14.84 3.65
CA ALA A 328 -15.95 -14.48 2.52
C ALA A 328 -15.75 -15.65 1.55
N LYS A 329 -15.55 -16.87 2.10
CA LYS A 329 -15.43 -18.08 1.29
C LYS A 329 -16.69 -18.36 0.48
N GLU A 330 -17.84 -18.42 1.14
CA GLU A 330 -19.11 -18.77 0.49
C GLU A 330 -19.62 -17.70 -0.47
N ARG A 331 -19.39 -16.42 -0.15
CA ARG A 331 -20.04 -15.31 -0.84
C ARG A 331 -19.14 -14.58 -1.82
N ILE A 332 -17.82 -14.71 -1.69
CA ILE A 332 -16.85 -14.07 -2.57
C ILE A 332 -15.99 -15.11 -3.29
N PHE A 333 -15.29 -15.98 -2.56
CA PHE A 333 -14.31 -16.87 -3.18
C PHE A 333 -14.96 -17.95 -4.05
N LEU A 334 -15.94 -18.69 -3.53
CA LEU A 334 -16.61 -19.74 -4.31
C LEU A 334 -17.36 -19.19 -5.54
N PRO A 335 -18.16 -18.10 -5.45
CA PRO A 335 -18.82 -17.53 -6.63
C PRO A 335 -17.84 -17.02 -7.70
N ALA A 336 -16.66 -16.54 -7.28
CA ALA A 336 -15.59 -16.16 -8.21
C ALA A 336 -14.76 -17.36 -8.70
N GLY A 337 -14.98 -18.58 -8.20
CA GLY A 337 -14.19 -19.77 -8.56
C GLY A 337 -12.78 -19.83 -7.96
N MET A 338 -12.55 -19.09 -6.88
CA MET A 338 -11.26 -18.94 -6.17
C MET A 338 -11.05 -20.05 -5.14
N LEU A 339 -10.84 -21.29 -5.60
CA LEU A 339 -10.83 -22.49 -4.75
C LEU A 339 -9.56 -22.64 -3.90
N GLY A 340 -8.47 -21.97 -4.27
CA GLY A 340 -7.20 -21.92 -3.54
C GLY A 340 -7.10 -20.75 -2.57
N THR A 341 -8.07 -19.83 -2.56
CA THR A 341 -8.10 -18.67 -1.67
C THR A 341 -8.78 -18.97 -0.35
N ASP A 342 -8.11 -18.67 0.76
CA ASP A 342 -8.69 -18.74 2.09
C ASP A 342 -7.87 -17.94 3.11
N SER A 343 -8.41 -17.77 4.32
CA SER A 343 -7.66 -17.28 5.47
C SER A 343 -7.19 -18.46 6.30
N PHE A 344 -6.06 -19.06 5.94
CA PHE A 344 -5.53 -20.19 6.69
C PHE A 344 -4.90 -19.76 8.03
N GLU A 345 -5.04 -20.62 9.03
CA GLU A 345 -4.31 -20.44 10.28
C GLU A 345 -2.82 -20.81 10.09
N LYS A 346 -1.93 -20.04 10.70
CA LYS A 346 -0.47 -20.20 10.53
C LYS A 346 0.04 -21.56 11.03
N ASP A 347 -0.59 -22.09 12.07
CA ASP A 347 -0.25 -23.36 12.74
C ASP A 347 -0.93 -24.60 12.12
N LYS A 348 -1.63 -24.43 11.00
CA LYS A 348 -2.16 -25.53 10.20
C LYS A 348 -1.23 -25.85 9.04
N ASP A 349 -1.13 -27.14 8.72
CA ASP A 349 -0.45 -27.63 7.53
C ASP A 349 -1.30 -27.29 6.30
N VAL A 350 -0.80 -26.35 5.50
CA VAL A 350 -1.46 -25.90 4.27
C VAL A 350 -0.54 -26.23 3.10
N PRO A 351 -0.97 -27.10 2.18
CA PRO A 351 -0.19 -27.42 1.00
C PRO A 351 0.13 -26.17 0.17
N GLN A 352 1.36 -26.11 -0.33
CA GLN A 352 1.80 -25.06 -1.25
C GLN A 352 1.63 -23.65 -0.68
N ARG A 353 1.79 -23.46 0.64
CA ARG A 353 1.80 -22.14 1.27
C ARG A 353 3.23 -21.62 1.32
N ALA A 354 3.46 -20.43 0.77
CA ALA A 354 4.76 -19.78 0.89
C ALA A 354 4.99 -19.26 2.33
N LEU A 355 6.22 -19.42 2.82
CA LEU A 355 6.75 -18.71 3.98
C LEU A 355 7.31 -17.37 3.53
N GLY A 356 7.03 -16.33 4.30
CA GLY A 356 7.53 -14.99 4.04
C GLY A 356 8.94 -14.78 4.57
N TYR A 357 9.77 -14.04 3.86
CA TYR A 357 11.15 -13.74 4.24
C TYR A 357 11.47 -12.25 4.16
N THR A 358 12.11 -11.73 5.21
CA THR A 358 12.62 -10.37 5.28
C THR A 358 14.15 -10.38 5.33
N ARG A 359 14.79 -9.32 4.81
CA ARG A 359 16.24 -9.13 4.93
C ARG A 359 16.56 -8.49 6.29
N GLU A 360 17.55 -9.01 6.99
CA GLU A 360 18.05 -8.35 8.20
C GLU A 360 18.87 -7.11 7.83
N ASP A 361 18.44 -5.93 8.31
CA ASP A 361 19.21 -4.70 8.14
C ASP A 361 20.23 -4.51 9.26
N GLY A 362 21.48 -4.18 8.92
CA GLY A 362 22.41 -3.49 9.83
C GLY A 362 23.42 -4.34 10.64
N GLY A 363 23.84 -5.51 10.18
CA GLY A 363 24.91 -6.29 10.82
C GLY A 363 25.69 -7.19 9.85
N THR A 364 26.81 -7.77 10.29
CA THR A 364 27.72 -8.60 9.48
C THR A 364 27.11 -9.90 8.93
N ASN A 365 25.88 -10.24 9.31
CA ASN A 365 25.13 -11.37 8.75
C ASN A 365 24.00 -10.90 7.82
N ARG A 366 24.24 -10.95 6.50
CA ARG A 366 23.27 -10.62 5.44
C ARG A 366 22.27 -11.76 5.20
N GLY A 367 21.58 -12.19 6.26
CA GLY A 367 20.66 -13.34 6.23
C GLY A 367 19.25 -12.98 5.79
N TRP A 368 18.54 -13.96 5.24
CA TRP A 368 17.08 -13.94 5.16
C TRP A 368 16.51 -14.53 6.44
N ARG A 369 15.44 -13.91 6.95
CA ARG A 369 14.72 -14.40 8.13
C ARG A 369 13.25 -14.57 7.81
N SER A 370 12.67 -15.69 8.24
CA SER A 370 11.23 -15.89 8.10
C SER A 370 10.43 -14.85 8.90
N ASN A 371 9.33 -14.36 8.34
CA ASN A 371 8.38 -13.49 9.04
C ASN A 371 7.38 -14.26 9.90
N TYR A 372 7.48 -15.59 9.99
CA TYR A 372 6.48 -16.44 10.64
C TYR A 372 6.11 -16.02 12.07
N SER A 373 7.08 -15.54 12.85
CA SER A 373 6.86 -15.08 14.24
C SER A 373 6.12 -13.74 14.34
N THR A 374 6.06 -12.95 13.27
CA THR A 374 5.37 -11.64 13.27
C THR A 374 3.90 -11.76 12.85
N LEU A 375 3.53 -12.87 12.20
CA LEU A 375 2.19 -13.12 11.69
C LEU A 375 1.21 -13.50 12.80
N PRO A 376 -0.01 -12.92 12.82
CA PRO A 376 -1.09 -13.41 13.65
C PRO A 376 -1.43 -14.85 13.27
N ALA A 377 -2.06 -15.61 14.17
CA ALA A 377 -2.49 -16.97 13.86
C ALA A 377 -3.43 -17.01 12.66
N LYS A 378 -4.27 -16.00 12.45
CA LYS A 378 -5.09 -15.85 11.23
C LYS A 378 -5.16 -14.39 10.83
N GLY A 379 -5.10 -14.08 9.53
CA GLY A 379 -5.24 -12.70 9.04
C GLY A 379 -6.64 -12.12 9.28
N SER A 380 -6.78 -10.79 9.21
CA SER A 380 -8.06 -10.10 9.41
C SER A 380 -8.79 -9.79 8.10
N SER A 381 -9.97 -9.17 8.20
CA SER A 381 -10.69 -8.56 7.08
C SER A 381 -9.98 -7.34 6.47
N ALA A 382 -8.96 -6.80 7.14
CA ALA A 382 -8.13 -5.74 6.60
C ALA A 382 -6.91 -6.27 5.85
N GLY A 383 -6.37 -7.42 6.23
CA GLY A 383 -5.18 -7.93 5.60
C GLY A 383 -4.74 -9.29 6.09
N GLY A 384 -3.89 -9.94 5.30
CA GLY A 384 -3.61 -11.36 5.45
C GLY A 384 -4.40 -12.15 4.42
N GLY A 385 -4.70 -13.41 4.73
CA GLY A 385 -5.29 -14.34 3.76
C GLY A 385 -4.28 -14.78 2.72
N TYR A 386 -4.61 -15.85 2.00
CA TYR A 386 -3.72 -16.47 1.03
C TYR A 386 -4.47 -16.74 -0.28
N SER A 387 -3.79 -16.57 -1.41
CA SER A 387 -4.33 -16.91 -2.73
C SER A 387 -3.22 -17.28 -3.71
N THR A 388 -3.61 -17.81 -4.85
CA THR A 388 -2.76 -18.02 -6.03
C THR A 388 -2.97 -16.90 -7.05
N VAL A 389 -2.07 -16.83 -8.04
CA VAL A 389 -2.21 -15.88 -9.16
C VAL A 389 -3.47 -16.14 -9.99
N HIS A 390 -3.83 -17.41 -10.20
CA HIS A 390 -5.02 -17.77 -10.98
C HIS A 390 -6.30 -17.38 -10.28
N ASP A 391 -6.37 -17.51 -8.96
CA ASP A 391 -7.56 -17.12 -8.22
C ASP A 391 -7.76 -15.60 -8.21
N LEU A 392 -6.69 -14.80 -8.12
CA LEU A 392 -6.80 -13.34 -8.26
C LEU A 392 -7.19 -12.92 -9.68
N LEU A 393 -6.75 -13.65 -10.71
CA LEU A 393 -7.26 -13.45 -12.08
C LEU A 393 -8.76 -13.73 -12.15
N LYS A 394 -9.24 -14.83 -11.56
CA LYS A 394 -10.67 -15.14 -11.52
C LYS A 394 -11.48 -14.09 -10.76
N PHE A 395 -10.93 -13.54 -9.68
CA PHE A 395 -11.55 -12.42 -8.97
C PHE A 395 -11.75 -11.19 -9.88
N ALA A 396 -10.69 -10.79 -10.59
CA ALA A 396 -10.77 -9.67 -11.55
C ALA A 396 -11.82 -9.94 -12.64
N GLN A 397 -11.86 -11.17 -13.18
CA GLN A 397 -12.87 -11.57 -14.16
C GLN A 397 -14.29 -11.60 -13.57
N ALA A 398 -14.47 -11.98 -12.32
CA ALA A 398 -15.76 -11.98 -11.65
C ALA A 398 -16.30 -10.55 -11.50
N LEU A 399 -15.42 -9.60 -11.16
CA LEU A 399 -15.75 -8.18 -11.13
C LEU A 399 -16.11 -7.64 -12.51
N GLU A 400 -15.30 -7.94 -13.53
CA GLU A 400 -15.55 -7.54 -14.93
C GLU A 400 -16.91 -8.03 -15.45
N LYS A 401 -17.30 -9.26 -15.08
CA LYS A 401 -18.58 -9.87 -15.47
C LYS A 401 -19.78 -9.38 -14.67
N GLY A 402 -19.59 -8.50 -13.68
CA GLY A 402 -20.66 -8.05 -12.80
C GLY A 402 -21.18 -9.14 -11.86
N THR A 403 -20.36 -10.13 -11.51
CA THR A 403 -20.72 -11.20 -10.56
C THR A 403 -21.08 -10.63 -9.20
N PHE A 404 -20.46 -9.50 -8.83
CA PHE A 404 -20.72 -8.78 -7.60
C PHE A 404 -21.17 -7.34 -7.90
N PRO A 405 -22.07 -6.77 -7.09
CA PRO A 405 -22.38 -5.35 -7.14
C PRO A 405 -21.20 -4.59 -6.53
N ALA A 406 -20.24 -4.12 -7.34
CA ALA A 406 -19.08 -3.38 -6.86
C ALA A 406 -19.00 -2.00 -7.54
N PRO A 407 -18.96 -0.88 -6.79
CA PRO A 407 -19.08 0.45 -7.37
C PRO A 407 -17.85 0.91 -8.17
N ASP A 408 -16.70 0.26 -8.00
CA ASP A 408 -15.41 0.74 -8.53
C ASP A 408 -14.81 -0.21 -9.57
N THR A 409 -15.61 -0.71 -10.53
CA THR A 409 -15.09 -1.61 -11.57
C THR A 409 -14.85 -0.91 -12.92
N GLU A 410 -15.50 0.23 -13.16
CA GLU A 410 -15.42 0.94 -14.45
C GLU A 410 -14.04 1.54 -14.76
N GLN A 411 -13.29 1.93 -13.73
CA GLN A 411 -11.94 2.52 -13.87
C GLN A 411 -10.81 1.47 -13.77
N GLY A 412 -11.16 0.19 -13.62
CA GLY A 412 -10.22 -0.86 -13.32
C GLY A 412 -9.89 -1.01 -11.84
N LEU A 413 -8.89 -1.83 -11.55
CA LEU A 413 -8.49 -2.16 -10.19
C LEU A 413 -6.97 -2.13 -10.08
N GLY A 414 -6.44 -1.17 -9.33
CA GLY A 414 -5.09 -1.23 -8.76
C GLY A 414 -5.16 -1.52 -7.27
N ILE A 415 -4.52 -2.59 -6.82
CA ILE A 415 -4.31 -2.81 -5.39
C ILE A 415 -3.00 -3.54 -5.10
N ALA A 416 -2.30 -3.08 -4.08
CA ALA A 416 -1.16 -3.76 -3.50
C ALA A 416 -1.41 -4.16 -2.06
N GLY A 417 -0.69 -5.18 -1.60
CA GLY A 417 -0.63 -5.59 -0.21
C GLY A 417 0.81 -5.85 0.19
N GLY A 418 1.24 -5.32 1.32
CA GLY A 418 2.64 -5.41 1.73
C GLY A 418 2.85 -5.32 3.23
N ALA A 419 3.75 -6.14 3.73
CA ALA A 419 4.32 -6.11 5.07
C ALA A 419 5.65 -6.89 5.03
N PRO A 420 6.52 -6.81 6.04
CA PRO A 420 7.74 -7.62 6.05
C PRO A 420 7.46 -9.11 5.77
N GLY A 421 8.13 -9.68 4.77
CA GLY A 421 7.99 -11.03 4.25
C GLY A 421 6.78 -11.29 3.35
N MET A 422 6.06 -10.27 2.90
CA MET A 422 4.97 -10.44 1.94
C MET A 422 4.80 -9.21 1.05
N ASN A 423 4.64 -9.42 -0.26
CA ASN A 423 4.18 -8.37 -1.15
C ASN A 423 3.33 -8.94 -2.28
N SER A 424 2.27 -8.23 -2.64
CA SER A 424 1.34 -8.64 -3.68
C SER A 424 0.85 -7.41 -4.43
N ALA A 425 0.57 -7.59 -5.72
CA ALA A 425 -0.03 -6.59 -6.58
C ALA A 425 -1.05 -7.27 -7.51
N LEU A 426 -2.22 -6.66 -7.63
CA LEU A 426 -3.25 -6.99 -8.61
C LEU A 426 -3.59 -5.70 -9.36
N GLU A 427 -3.39 -5.73 -10.66
CA GLU A 427 -3.73 -4.63 -11.56
C GLU A 427 -4.64 -5.15 -12.66
N TRP A 428 -5.77 -4.49 -12.88
CA TRP A 428 -6.69 -4.76 -13.98
C TRP A 428 -7.03 -3.43 -14.66
N ASP A 429 -6.81 -3.40 -15.97
CA ASP A 429 -7.06 -2.26 -16.85
C ASP A 429 -8.16 -2.65 -17.86
N PRO A 430 -9.42 -2.27 -17.63
CA PRO A 430 -10.54 -2.67 -18.48
C PRO A 430 -10.42 -2.22 -19.95
N PRO A 431 -10.02 -0.96 -20.26
CA PRO A 431 -9.83 -0.50 -21.64
C PRO A 431 -8.93 -1.41 -22.49
N THR A 432 -7.79 -1.84 -21.96
CA THR A 432 -6.84 -2.71 -22.68
C THR A 432 -7.16 -4.19 -22.49
N GLY A 433 -7.85 -4.51 -21.39
CA GLY A 433 -8.18 -5.85 -20.95
C GLY A 433 -7.02 -6.57 -20.26
N TYR A 434 -5.91 -5.89 -19.92
CA TYR A 434 -4.80 -6.52 -19.22
C TYR A 434 -5.14 -6.75 -17.75
N VAL A 435 -4.69 -7.90 -17.23
CA VAL A 435 -4.63 -8.22 -15.81
C VAL A 435 -3.20 -8.63 -15.49
N ILE A 436 -2.59 -7.98 -14.50
CA ILE A 436 -1.26 -8.30 -13.97
C ILE A 436 -1.46 -8.74 -12.53
N VAL A 437 -0.95 -9.93 -12.20
CA VAL A 437 -0.91 -10.44 -10.84
C VAL A 437 0.53 -10.77 -10.49
N VAL A 438 1.03 -10.19 -9.40
CA VAL A 438 2.36 -10.50 -8.87
C VAL A 438 2.22 -10.84 -7.40
N LEU A 439 2.70 -12.02 -7.01
CA LEU A 439 2.73 -12.46 -5.63
C LEU A 439 4.17 -12.80 -5.25
N SER A 440 4.64 -12.25 -4.14
CA SER A 440 6.02 -12.37 -3.67
C SER A 440 6.04 -12.70 -2.18
N ASN A 441 6.93 -13.61 -1.79
CA ASN A 441 7.20 -13.91 -0.39
C ASN A 441 8.38 -13.11 0.18
N PHE A 442 8.76 -12.01 -0.47
CA PHE A 442 9.73 -11.02 0.01
C PHE A 442 9.05 -9.72 0.46
N ASP A 443 9.82 -8.88 1.14
CA ASP A 443 9.42 -7.54 1.56
C ASP A 443 8.92 -6.68 0.37
N PRO A 444 7.99 -5.74 0.61
CA PRO A 444 7.72 -4.68 -0.33
C PRO A 444 8.99 -3.86 -0.63
N PRO A 445 9.16 -3.37 -1.87
CA PRO A 445 8.19 -3.37 -2.96
C PRO A 445 8.41 -4.52 -3.97
N SER A 446 8.79 -5.73 -3.55
CA SER A 446 9.18 -6.82 -4.46
C SER A 446 8.15 -7.18 -5.54
N ALA A 447 6.85 -7.24 -5.21
CA ALA A 447 5.77 -7.48 -6.15
C ALA A 447 5.36 -6.20 -6.90
N GLU A 448 5.25 -5.08 -6.19
CA GLU A 448 4.81 -3.81 -6.78
C GLU A 448 5.80 -3.24 -7.79
N LYS A 449 7.11 -3.38 -7.54
CA LYS A 449 8.19 -2.99 -8.47
C LYS A 449 8.03 -3.76 -9.78
N VAL A 450 7.78 -5.06 -9.70
CA VAL A 450 7.54 -5.92 -10.87
C VAL A 450 6.27 -5.52 -11.60
N ALA A 451 5.14 -5.35 -10.89
CA ALA A 451 3.87 -4.98 -11.50
C ALA A 451 3.96 -3.62 -12.23
N ARG A 452 4.56 -2.60 -11.60
CA ARG A 452 4.82 -1.28 -12.22
C ARG A 452 5.70 -1.39 -13.47
N GLN A 453 6.72 -2.24 -13.45
CA GLN A 453 7.59 -2.46 -14.60
C GLN A 453 6.82 -3.10 -15.77
N ILE A 454 6.03 -4.14 -15.50
CA ILE A 454 5.19 -4.81 -16.50
C ILE A 454 4.19 -3.83 -17.10
N ARG A 455 3.51 -3.04 -16.25
CA ARG A 455 2.56 -2.00 -16.67
C ARG A 455 3.18 -1.03 -17.67
N GLY A 456 4.41 -0.61 -17.42
CA GLY A 456 5.14 0.29 -18.32
C GLY A 456 5.61 -0.32 -19.63
N TRP A 457 5.59 -1.64 -19.72
CA TRP A 457 5.90 -2.36 -20.94
C TRP A 457 4.67 -2.76 -21.76
N LEU A 458 3.45 -2.58 -21.23
CA LEU A 458 2.22 -2.98 -21.92
C LEU A 458 2.13 -2.34 -23.32
N PRO A 459 1.85 -3.13 -24.37
CA PRO A 459 1.50 -2.64 -25.69
C PRO A 459 0.25 -1.75 -25.64
N ARG A 460 0.13 -0.83 -26.61
CA ARG A 460 -1.09 -0.05 -26.83
C ARG A 460 -2.10 -0.79 -27.68
#